data_AF-A0A1H7Q7F7-F1
#
_entry.id   AF-A0A1H7Q7F7-F1
#
_cell.length_a   1.000
_cell.length_b   1.000
_cell.length_c   1.000
_cell.angle_alpha   90.00
_cell.angle_beta   90.00
_cell.angle_gamma   90.00
#
_symmetry.space_group_name_H-M   'P 1'
#
loop_
_entity.id
_entity.type
_entity.pdbx_description
1 polymer ?
#
loop_
_entity_poly.entity_id
_entity_poly.type
_entity_poly.pdbx_seq_one_letter_code
_entity_poly.pdbx_strand_id
1 'polypeptide(L)'
;MLTVKKDDLSCMFEVDHSNKSIKNIDDIFGVINTPAYKDMQPRHFPGIGKKKDERKKIFLKLADKFKSYFETEDFTSTESFDKWHKKQCDFLKKEFRKLSNDFGNKMTRGKAQKLINMTFKHLFLFGDAENKYFEHCHVVLDSYILEWARKNIGLEIHEAWSNISDDYDAIQQSFRDKLKTIERFKDIPPFLAEYYIWEEAKLDSISGELLVSLSSLQKTKLLLKDDYIRNRFCNDDLRSQIVKLKIELETIDMILNK
;
A
#
# COMPACT_ATOMS: atom_id res chain seq x y z
N MET A 1 18.76 -4.89 -15.62
CA MET A 1 17.84 -5.94 -15.11
C MET A 1 17.93 -5.91 -13.60
N LEU A 2 16.84 -5.67 -12.86
CA LEU A 2 16.90 -5.70 -11.39
C LEU A 2 17.01 -7.17 -10.95
N THR A 3 18.03 -7.49 -10.17
CA THR A 3 18.13 -8.78 -9.47
C THR A 3 17.48 -8.58 -8.10
N VAL A 4 16.24 -9.03 -7.95
CA VAL A 4 15.47 -8.81 -6.71
C VAL A 4 15.92 -9.83 -5.66
N LYS A 5 16.67 -9.39 -4.65
CA LYS A 5 16.95 -10.22 -3.47
C LYS A 5 15.89 -9.96 -2.41
N LYS A 6 15.50 -11.03 -1.72
CA LYS A 6 14.54 -10.96 -0.60
C LYS A 6 14.99 -10.01 0.50
N ASP A 7 16.29 -9.97 0.80
CA ASP A 7 16.88 -9.07 1.79
C ASP A 7 16.69 -7.59 1.40
N ASP A 8 16.84 -7.27 0.10
CA ASP A 8 16.64 -5.91 -0.43
C ASP A 8 15.18 -5.48 -0.37
N LEU A 9 14.22 -6.43 -0.41
CA LEU A 9 12.80 -6.14 -0.26
C LEU A 9 12.35 -6.08 1.20
N SER A 10 13.04 -6.80 2.09
CA SER A 10 12.71 -6.86 3.51
C SER A 10 12.89 -5.51 4.21
N CYS A 11 13.87 -4.70 3.78
CA CYS A 11 14.09 -3.37 4.32
C CYS A 11 12.99 -2.36 3.95
N MET A 12 12.16 -2.67 2.94
CA MET A 12 10.98 -1.88 2.58
C MET A 12 9.79 -2.13 3.51
N PHE A 13 9.91 -3.10 4.42
CA PHE A 13 8.93 -3.38 5.47
C PHE A 13 9.51 -3.00 6.84
N GLU A 14 8.77 -2.22 7.61
CA GLU A 14 9.13 -1.85 8.99
C GLU A 14 9.02 -3.03 9.99
N VAL A 15 8.91 -4.27 9.50
CA VAL A 15 8.60 -5.45 10.30
C VAL A 15 9.47 -6.63 9.90
N ASP A 16 10.25 -7.12 10.86
CA ASP A 16 11.01 -8.36 10.71
C ASP A 16 10.13 -9.59 11.01
N HIS A 17 10.11 -10.52 10.06
CA HIS A 17 9.43 -11.82 10.17
C HIS A 17 10.36 -13.00 9.86
N SER A 18 11.67 -12.78 9.82
CA SER A 18 12.67 -13.80 9.49
C SER A 18 12.64 -15.03 10.41
N ASN A 19 12.15 -14.87 11.64
CA ASN A 19 12.00 -15.95 12.62
C ASN A 19 10.69 -16.76 12.52
N LYS A 20 9.80 -16.41 11.59
CA LYS A 20 8.50 -17.08 11.37
C LYS A 20 8.56 -18.09 10.23
N SER A 21 7.58 -18.99 10.19
CA SER A 21 7.52 -20.07 9.19
C SER A 21 6.18 -20.17 8.45
N ILE A 22 6.24 -20.39 7.13
CA ILE A 22 5.05 -20.64 6.28
C ILE A 22 4.45 -22.04 6.52
N LYS A 23 5.11 -22.86 7.35
CA LYS A 23 4.61 -24.17 7.80
C LYS A 23 3.87 -24.06 9.13
N ASN A 24 4.07 -22.97 9.87
CA ASN A 24 3.44 -22.72 11.17
C ASN A 24 2.11 -21.98 10.99
N ILE A 25 1.02 -22.63 11.38
CA ILE A 25 -0.33 -22.06 11.25
C ILE A 25 -0.55 -20.82 12.13
N ASP A 26 0.07 -20.75 13.31
CA ASP A 26 -0.07 -19.62 14.22
C ASP A 26 0.63 -18.38 13.68
N ASP A 27 1.78 -18.56 13.01
CA ASP A 27 2.49 -17.47 12.33
C ASP A 27 1.67 -16.89 11.18
N ILE A 28 1.11 -17.77 10.33
CA ILE A 28 0.22 -17.37 9.23
C ILE A 28 -1.02 -16.66 9.78
N PHE A 29 -1.67 -17.25 10.79
CA PHE A 29 -2.83 -16.65 11.43
C PHE A 29 -2.50 -15.28 12.03
N GLY A 30 -1.33 -15.13 12.65
CA GLY A 30 -0.85 -13.87 13.22
C GLY A 30 -0.78 -12.75 12.20
N VAL A 31 -0.29 -13.05 10.99
CA VAL A 31 -0.26 -12.14 9.84
C VAL A 31 -1.68 -11.79 9.38
N ILE A 32 -2.53 -12.79 9.17
CA ILE A 32 -3.92 -12.56 8.70
C ILE A 32 -4.68 -11.69 9.71
N ASN A 33 -4.60 -12.01 10.99
CA ASN A 33 -5.43 -11.39 12.03
C ASN A 33 -4.94 -9.99 12.46
N THR A 34 -3.70 -9.63 12.15
CA THR A 34 -3.11 -8.37 12.60
C THR A 34 -2.75 -7.43 11.44
N PRO A 35 -1.59 -7.52 10.77
CA PRO A 35 -1.23 -6.55 9.75
C PRO A 35 -2.20 -6.59 8.55
N ALA A 36 -2.41 -7.75 7.93
CA ALA A 36 -3.24 -7.84 6.72
C ALA A 36 -4.72 -7.45 6.99
N TYR A 37 -5.24 -7.80 8.18
CA TYR A 37 -6.57 -7.37 8.61
C TYR A 37 -6.69 -5.85 8.76
N LYS A 38 -5.66 -5.17 9.29
CA LYS A 38 -5.66 -3.70 9.42
C LYS A 38 -5.63 -3.03 8.04
N ASP A 39 -4.84 -3.55 7.11
CA ASP A 39 -4.72 -3.04 5.73
C ASP A 39 -6.02 -3.12 4.93
N MET A 40 -6.88 -4.10 5.20
CA MET A 40 -8.22 -4.20 4.61
C MET A 40 -9.16 -3.05 5.06
N GLN A 41 -8.74 -2.23 6.02
CA GLN A 41 -9.49 -1.13 6.63
C GLN A 41 -10.79 -1.60 7.32
N PRO A 42 -10.67 -2.34 8.43
CA PRO A 42 -11.79 -2.98 9.09
C PRO A 42 -12.74 -1.97 9.77
N ARG A 43 -12.31 -0.72 9.93
CA ARG A 43 -13.14 0.40 10.39
C ARG A 43 -14.42 0.59 9.57
N HIS A 44 -14.42 0.14 8.32
CA HIS A 44 -15.60 0.18 7.44
C HIS A 44 -16.61 -0.93 7.72
N PHE A 45 -16.39 -1.80 8.71
CA PHE A 45 -17.36 -2.81 9.15
C PHE A 45 -17.87 -2.45 10.57
N PRO A 46 -18.82 -1.51 10.71
CA PRO A 46 -19.32 -1.11 12.02
C PRO A 46 -19.84 -2.30 12.83
N GLY A 47 -19.33 -2.48 14.05
CA GLY A 47 -19.73 -3.60 14.92
C GLY A 47 -18.98 -4.92 14.68
N ILE A 48 -18.06 -5.01 13.71
CA ILE A 48 -17.23 -6.22 13.51
C ILE A 48 -16.38 -6.57 14.75
N GLY A 49 -16.08 -5.57 15.60
CA GLY A 49 -15.41 -5.77 16.88
C GLY A 49 -16.18 -6.67 17.84
N LYS A 50 -17.52 -6.71 17.75
CA LYS A 50 -18.38 -7.59 18.54
C LYS A 50 -18.39 -9.04 18.04
N LYS A 51 -17.80 -9.30 16.86
CA LYS A 51 -17.74 -10.60 16.18
C LYS A 51 -16.32 -11.19 16.19
N LYS A 52 -15.54 -10.89 17.24
CA LYS A 52 -14.12 -11.24 17.32
C LYS A 52 -13.88 -12.75 17.24
N ASP A 53 -14.69 -13.55 17.94
CA ASP A 53 -14.50 -15.00 18.02
C ASP A 53 -14.96 -15.69 16.73
N GLU A 54 -16.07 -15.25 16.14
CA GLU A 54 -16.51 -15.77 14.84
C GLU A 54 -15.52 -15.39 13.73
N ARG A 55 -15.00 -14.15 13.75
CA ARG A 55 -13.95 -13.72 12.82
C ARG A 55 -12.67 -14.55 13.00
N LYS A 56 -12.27 -14.83 14.25
CA LYS A 56 -11.11 -15.69 14.53
C LYS A 56 -11.26 -17.05 13.84
N LYS A 57 -12.45 -17.67 13.90
CA LYS A 57 -12.72 -18.94 13.20
C LYS A 57 -12.60 -18.83 11.68
N ILE A 58 -13.03 -17.72 11.09
CA ILE A 58 -12.88 -17.46 9.65
C ILE A 58 -11.40 -17.34 9.28
N PHE A 59 -10.62 -16.62 10.09
CA PHE A 59 -9.20 -16.39 9.83
C PHE A 59 -8.35 -17.64 10.06
N LEU A 60 -8.71 -18.51 11.00
CA LEU A 60 -8.07 -19.82 11.14
C LEU A 60 -8.29 -20.68 9.89
N LYS A 61 -9.53 -20.75 9.38
CA LYS A 61 -9.81 -21.43 8.11
C LYS A 61 -9.06 -20.82 6.93
N LEU A 62 -8.84 -19.50 6.94
CA LEU A 62 -8.01 -18.84 5.93
C LEU A 62 -6.55 -19.23 6.08
N ALA A 63 -6.02 -19.29 7.30
CA ALA A 63 -4.66 -19.74 7.58
C ALA A 63 -4.44 -21.19 7.10
N ASP A 64 -5.39 -22.09 7.33
CA ASP A 64 -5.35 -23.47 6.78
C ASP A 64 -5.22 -23.49 5.25
N LYS A 65 -5.93 -22.60 4.56
CA LYS A 65 -5.88 -22.49 3.09
C LYS A 65 -4.53 -21.99 2.60
N PHE A 66 -3.92 -21.04 3.31
CA PHE A 66 -2.56 -20.59 3.03
C PHE A 66 -1.53 -21.67 3.33
N LYS A 67 -1.63 -22.36 4.48
CA LYS A 67 -0.75 -23.49 4.80
C LYS A 67 -0.82 -24.56 3.71
N SER A 68 -2.03 -24.93 3.29
CA SER A 68 -2.23 -25.87 2.18
C SER A 68 -1.61 -25.36 0.87
N TYR A 69 -1.70 -24.06 0.59
CA TYR A 69 -1.09 -23.46 -0.60
C TYR A 69 0.42 -23.72 -0.68
N PHE A 70 1.14 -23.64 0.44
CA PHE A 70 2.59 -23.90 0.48
C PHE A 70 2.95 -25.39 0.54
N GLU A 71 1.98 -26.28 0.80
CA GLU A 71 2.21 -27.72 0.93
C GLU A 71 1.95 -28.50 -0.37
N THR A 72 1.02 -28.07 -1.23
CA THR A 72 0.56 -28.92 -2.34
C THR A 72 1.30 -28.77 -3.66
N GLU A 73 2.24 -27.81 -3.79
CA GLU A 73 2.97 -27.49 -5.05
C GLU A 73 2.07 -27.29 -6.31
N ASP A 74 0.76 -27.16 -6.15
CA ASP A 74 -0.21 -27.12 -7.27
C ASP A 74 -0.27 -25.77 -8.02
N PHE A 75 0.39 -24.73 -7.50
CA PHE A 75 0.22 -23.36 -7.95
C PHE A 75 1.37 -22.87 -8.83
N THR A 76 1.70 -23.67 -9.85
CA THR A 76 2.84 -23.44 -10.76
C THR A 76 2.49 -22.61 -12.00
N SER A 77 1.31 -21.98 -12.02
CA SER A 77 0.88 -21.14 -13.13
C SER A 77 -0.01 -19.98 -12.68
N THR A 78 -0.02 -18.90 -13.45
CA THR A 78 -0.94 -17.78 -13.27
C THR A 78 -2.40 -18.24 -13.21
N GLU A 79 -2.82 -19.16 -14.08
CA GLU A 79 -4.21 -19.63 -14.09
C GLU A 79 -4.59 -20.39 -12.79
N SER A 80 -3.70 -21.26 -12.32
CA SER A 80 -3.91 -22.00 -11.06
C SER A 80 -3.99 -21.06 -9.86
N PHE A 81 -3.10 -20.06 -9.80
CA PHE A 81 -3.10 -19.04 -8.76
C PHE A 81 -4.37 -18.18 -8.81
N ASP A 82 -4.74 -17.65 -9.99
CA ASP A 82 -5.91 -16.78 -10.17
C ASP A 82 -7.19 -17.50 -9.71
N LYS A 83 -7.34 -18.80 -10.04
CA LYS A 83 -8.45 -19.65 -9.56
C LYS A 83 -8.43 -19.80 -8.03
N TRP A 84 -7.26 -20.08 -7.44
CA TRP A 84 -7.14 -20.20 -5.98
C TRP A 84 -7.46 -18.89 -5.28
N HIS A 85 -6.89 -17.78 -5.75
CA HIS A 85 -7.10 -16.45 -5.19
C HIS A 85 -8.58 -16.06 -5.26
N LYS A 86 -9.22 -16.29 -6.42
CA LYS A 86 -10.66 -16.10 -6.62
C LYS A 86 -11.48 -16.86 -5.57
N LYS A 87 -11.18 -18.15 -5.37
CA LYS A 87 -11.86 -19.00 -4.39
C LYS A 87 -11.72 -18.47 -2.96
N GLN A 88 -10.56 -17.92 -2.59
CA GLN A 88 -10.37 -17.38 -1.25
C GLN A 88 -11.08 -16.02 -1.05
N CYS A 89 -11.10 -15.18 -2.07
CA CYS A 89 -11.92 -13.96 -2.07
C CYS A 89 -13.39 -14.29 -1.85
N ASP A 90 -13.93 -15.24 -2.62
CA ASP A 90 -15.34 -15.64 -2.54
C ASP A 90 -15.67 -16.32 -1.20
N PHE A 91 -14.72 -17.09 -0.66
CA PHE A 91 -14.81 -17.63 0.70
C PHE A 91 -14.97 -16.52 1.74
N LEU A 92 -14.12 -15.48 1.71
CA LEU A 92 -14.20 -14.35 2.64
C LEU A 92 -15.55 -13.62 2.54
N LYS A 93 -15.99 -13.32 1.31
CA LYS A 93 -17.31 -12.70 1.06
C LYS A 93 -18.43 -13.53 1.68
N LYS A 94 -18.42 -14.85 1.44
CA LYS A 94 -19.44 -15.77 1.96
C LYS A 94 -19.42 -15.85 3.48
N GLU A 95 -18.25 -15.96 4.11
CA GLU A 95 -18.15 -16.06 5.56
C GLU A 95 -18.49 -14.74 6.27
N PHE A 96 -18.10 -13.59 5.73
CA PHE A 96 -18.49 -12.29 6.30
C PHE A 96 -19.99 -12.05 6.19
N ARG A 97 -20.63 -12.49 5.10
CA ARG A 97 -22.09 -12.46 4.98
C ARG A 97 -22.81 -13.29 6.05
N LYS A 98 -22.23 -14.40 6.50
CA LYS A 98 -22.77 -15.20 7.61
C LYS A 98 -22.68 -14.48 8.96
N LEU A 99 -21.71 -13.59 9.14
CA LEU A 99 -21.61 -12.76 10.34
C LEU A 99 -22.71 -11.69 10.35
N SER A 100 -22.99 -11.09 9.20
CA SER A 100 -24.07 -10.14 8.94
C SER A 100 -24.19 -9.90 7.44
N ASN A 101 -25.41 -9.75 6.91
CA ASN A 101 -25.62 -9.36 5.52
C ASN A 101 -24.90 -8.05 5.16
N ASP A 102 -24.89 -7.10 6.10
CA ASP A 102 -24.19 -5.82 5.92
C ASP A 102 -22.67 -6.01 5.77
N PHE A 103 -22.07 -6.92 6.55
CA PHE A 103 -20.65 -7.25 6.40
C PHE A 103 -20.35 -7.96 5.08
N GLY A 104 -21.26 -8.81 4.62
CA GLY A 104 -21.18 -9.44 3.32
C GLY A 104 -21.20 -8.42 2.17
N ASN A 105 -22.11 -7.45 2.22
CA ASN A 105 -22.23 -6.40 1.21
C ASN A 105 -21.01 -5.48 1.19
N LYS A 106 -20.45 -5.16 2.37
CA LYS A 106 -19.24 -4.35 2.49
C LYS A 106 -17.96 -5.11 2.16
N MET A 107 -17.97 -6.45 2.21
CA MET A 107 -16.85 -7.29 1.78
C MET A 107 -16.86 -7.40 0.25
N THR A 108 -16.31 -6.41 -0.43
CA THR A 108 -16.10 -6.43 -1.87
C THR A 108 -14.92 -7.32 -2.26
N ARG A 109 -14.75 -7.57 -3.57
CA ARG A 109 -13.57 -8.24 -4.11
C ARG A 109 -12.30 -7.47 -3.76
N GLY A 110 -12.36 -6.14 -3.86
CA GLY A 110 -11.30 -5.20 -3.51
C GLY A 110 -10.85 -5.26 -2.05
N LYS A 111 -11.76 -5.50 -1.10
CA LYS A 111 -11.38 -5.73 0.31
C LYS A 111 -10.80 -7.12 0.52
N ALA A 112 -11.44 -8.14 -0.05
CA ALA A 112 -10.96 -9.52 0.10
C ALA A 112 -9.54 -9.71 -0.48
N GLN A 113 -9.26 -9.16 -1.66
CA GLN A 113 -7.92 -9.20 -2.26
C GLN A 113 -6.89 -8.44 -1.41
N LYS A 114 -7.27 -7.32 -0.77
CA LYS A 114 -6.34 -6.57 0.09
C LYS A 114 -5.89 -7.43 1.27
N LEU A 115 -6.82 -8.15 1.91
CA LEU A 115 -6.49 -9.10 2.98
C LEU A 115 -5.58 -10.24 2.48
N ILE A 116 -5.90 -10.85 1.33
CA ILE A 116 -5.16 -12.00 0.79
C ILE A 116 -3.76 -11.59 0.31
N ASN A 117 -3.66 -10.53 -0.50
CA ASN A 117 -2.39 -10.10 -1.08
C ASN A 117 -1.46 -9.49 -0.03
N MET A 118 -1.99 -8.75 0.96
CA MET A 118 -1.17 -8.32 2.10
C MET A 118 -0.70 -9.49 2.94
N THR A 119 -1.50 -10.56 3.06
CA THR A 119 -1.04 -11.79 3.72
C THR A 119 0.17 -12.36 2.97
N PHE A 120 0.11 -12.53 1.64
CA PHE A 120 1.27 -12.98 0.86
C PHE A 120 2.50 -12.07 1.03
N LYS A 121 2.35 -10.75 1.03
CA LYS A 121 3.48 -9.82 1.24
C LYS A 121 4.19 -10.05 2.57
N HIS A 122 3.44 -10.28 3.64
CA HIS A 122 4.05 -10.58 4.95
C HIS A 122 4.63 -11.99 5.01
N LEU A 123 3.98 -12.98 4.40
CA LEU A 123 4.49 -14.35 4.35
C LEU A 123 5.77 -14.46 3.51
N PHE A 124 5.95 -13.62 2.50
CA PHE A 124 7.20 -13.54 1.73
C PHE A 124 8.40 -13.21 2.62
N LEU A 125 8.19 -12.49 3.73
CA LEU A 125 9.24 -12.12 4.68
C LEU A 125 9.60 -13.23 5.69
N PHE A 126 8.91 -14.37 5.67
CA PHE A 126 9.17 -15.47 6.60
C PHE A 126 10.47 -16.19 6.23
N GLY A 127 11.22 -16.70 7.21
CA GLY A 127 12.57 -17.23 6.99
C GLY A 127 12.65 -18.38 5.98
N ASP A 128 11.61 -19.22 5.94
CA ASP A 128 11.52 -20.40 5.05
C ASP A 128 10.70 -20.16 3.77
N ALA A 129 10.31 -18.92 3.48
CA ALA A 129 9.56 -18.59 2.27
C ALA A 129 10.48 -18.43 1.04
N GLU A 130 10.27 -19.27 0.02
CA GLU A 130 10.99 -19.25 -1.26
C GLU A 130 10.26 -18.45 -2.34
N ASN A 131 10.99 -17.78 -3.25
CA ASN A 131 10.42 -16.95 -4.31
C ASN A 131 9.41 -17.68 -5.21
N LYS A 132 9.60 -18.99 -5.45
CA LYS A 132 8.73 -19.81 -6.32
C LYS A 132 7.26 -19.76 -5.89
N TYR A 133 6.99 -19.60 -4.60
CA TYR A 133 5.62 -19.53 -4.07
C TYR A 133 4.92 -18.20 -4.35
N PHE A 134 5.61 -17.21 -4.91
CA PHE A 134 5.07 -15.86 -5.08
C PHE A 134 5.12 -15.37 -6.52
N GLU A 135 5.65 -16.18 -7.44
CA GLU A 135 5.85 -15.82 -8.85
C GLU A 135 4.56 -15.39 -9.55
N HIS A 136 3.45 -16.06 -9.22
CA HIS A 136 2.14 -15.80 -9.81
C HIS A 136 1.26 -14.88 -8.98
N CYS A 137 1.74 -14.45 -7.82
CA CYS A 137 0.96 -13.61 -6.92
C CYS A 137 0.54 -12.30 -7.58
N HIS A 138 -0.66 -11.87 -7.22
CA HIS A 138 -1.22 -10.60 -7.63
C HIS A 138 -0.49 -9.43 -6.97
N VAL A 139 -0.49 -8.28 -7.63
CA VAL A 139 -0.18 -7.03 -6.95
C VAL A 139 -1.32 -6.68 -5.99
N VAL A 140 -0.99 -6.10 -4.85
CA VAL A 140 -1.97 -5.51 -3.94
C VAL A 140 -2.54 -4.25 -4.59
N LEU A 141 -3.83 -4.27 -4.92
CA LEU A 141 -4.49 -3.05 -5.39
C LEU A 141 -4.83 -2.17 -4.18
N ASP A 142 -4.14 -1.04 -4.05
CA ASP A 142 -4.46 0.03 -3.12
C ASP A 142 -4.32 1.41 -3.76
N SER A 143 -4.50 2.48 -2.98
CA SER A 143 -4.45 3.85 -3.52
C SER A 143 -3.12 4.17 -4.21
N TYR A 144 -1.99 3.73 -3.64
CA TYR A 144 -0.67 4.02 -4.19
C TYR A 144 -0.41 3.25 -5.48
N ILE A 145 -0.68 1.95 -5.48
CA ILE A 145 -0.51 1.11 -6.67
C ILE A 145 -1.45 1.57 -7.80
N LEU A 146 -2.69 1.92 -7.49
CA LEU A 146 -3.64 2.42 -8.49
C LEU A 146 -3.24 3.79 -9.03
N GLU A 147 -2.74 4.70 -8.19
CA GLU A 147 -2.27 6.00 -8.65
C GLU A 147 -1.05 5.86 -9.57
N TRP A 148 -0.06 5.06 -9.16
CA TRP A 148 1.09 4.76 -10.00
C TRP A 148 0.67 4.11 -11.32
N ALA A 149 -0.27 3.17 -11.30
CA ALA A 149 -0.74 2.48 -12.50
C ALA A 149 -1.41 3.45 -13.50
N ARG A 150 -2.19 4.42 -13.01
CA ARG A 150 -2.78 5.47 -13.85
C ARG A 150 -1.71 6.31 -14.52
N LYS A 151 -0.69 6.74 -13.77
CA LYS A 151 0.38 7.63 -14.28
C LYS A 151 1.36 6.93 -15.22
N ASN A 152 1.78 5.72 -14.90
CA ASN A 152 2.95 5.10 -15.53
C ASN A 152 2.60 4.07 -16.60
N ILE A 153 1.42 3.43 -16.49
CA ILE A 153 0.98 2.41 -17.45
C ILE A 153 -0.38 2.71 -18.07
N GLY A 154 -1.00 3.86 -17.76
CA GLY A 154 -2.28 4.28 -18.32
C GLY A 154 -3.39 3.26 -18.04
N LEU A 155 -3.47 2.78 -16.80
CA LEU A 155 -4.50 1.84 -16.38
C LEU A 155 -5.65 2.63 -15.73
N GLU A 156 -6.76 2.77 -16.45
CA GLU A 156 -7.91 3.58 -16.04
C GLU A 156 -8.85 2.80 -15.11
N ILE A 157 -8.70 3.02 -13.80
CA ILE A 157 -9.65 2.54 -12.79
C ILE A 157 -10.26 3.77 -12.12
N HIS A 158 -11.57 3.93 -12.26
CA HIS A 158 -12.28 5.07 -11.67
C HIS A 158 -12.81 4.79 -10.27
N GLU A 159 -12.92 3.52 -9.87
CA GLU A 159 -13.39 3.13 -8.54
C GLU A 159 -12.26 3.12 -7.51
N ALA A 160 -12.61 3.37 -6.24
CA ALA A 160 -11.69 3.11 -5.14
C ALA A 160 -11.38 1.61 -5.06
N TRP A 161 -10.15 1.23 -4.70
CA TRP A 161 -9.74 -0.18 -4.59
C TRP A 161 -10.69 -0.99 -3.70
N SER A 162 -11.27 -0.37 -2.66
CA SER A 162 -12.18 -1.03 -1.72
C SER A 162 -13.56 -1.32 -2.31
N ASN A 163 -13.88 -0.78 -3.47
CA ASN A 163 -15.17 -0.91 -4.14
C ASN A 163 -15.09 -1.82 -5.38
N ILE A 164 -13.88 -2.15 -5.84
CA ILE A 164 -13.67 -3.06 -6.97
C ILE A 164 -14.45 -4.36 -6.74
N SER A 165 -15.28 -4.70 -7.73
CA SER A 165 -16.11 -5.90 -7.75
C SER A 165 -15.57 -6.92 -8.76
N ASP A 166 -16.19 -7.06 -9.92
CA ASP A 166 -15.95 -8.16 -10.86
C ASP A 166 -14.79 -7.89 -11.82
N ASP A 167 -14.38 -6.62 -11.98
CA ASP A 167 -13.28 -6.21 -12.87
C ASP A 167 -11.88 -6.54 -12.33
N TYR A 168 -11.78 -7.05 -11.10
CA TYR A 168 -10.50 -7.31 -10.43
C TYR A 168 -9.54 -8.18 -11.26
N ASP A 169 -10.05 -9.29 -11.82
CA ASP A 169 -9.21 -10.23 -12.57
C ASP A 169 -8.70 -9.56 -13.87
N ALA A 170 -9.53 -8.74 -14.53
CA ALA A 170 -9.14 -7.96 -15.71
C ALA A 170 -8.13 -6.85 -15.39
N ILE A 171 -8.25 -6.22 -14.22
CA ILE A 171 -7.28 -5.23 -13.72
C ILE A 171 -5.92 -5.89 -13.50
N GLN A 172 -5.88 -7.05 -12.83
CA GLN A 172 -4.65 -7.79 -12.59
C GLN A 172 -3.99 -8.19 -13.91
N GLN A 173 -4.77 -8.71 -14.87
CA GLN A 173 -4.25 -9.06 -16.19
C GLN A 173 -3.68 -7.84 -16.93
N SER A 174 -4.42 -6.74 -16.96
CA SER A 174 -3.96 -5.49 -17.59
C SER A 174 -2.69 -4.95 -16.94
N PHE A 175 -2.60 -5.04 -15.61
CA PHE A 175 -1.40 -4.63 -14.88
C PHE A 175 -0.20 -5.50 -15.30
N ARG A 176 -0.36 -6.82 -15.34
CA ARG A 176 0.70 -7.76 -15.77
C ARG A 176 1.20 -7.46 -17.18
N ASP A 177 0.27 -7.29 -18.13
CA ASP A 177 0.60 -7.09 -19.54
C ASP A 177 1.33 -5.76 -19.76
N LYS A 178 0.85 -4.69 -19.12
CA LYS A 178 1.49 -3.37 -19.21
C LYS A 178 2.80 -3.29 -18.43
N LEU A 179 2.92 -3.99 -17.30
CA LEU A 179 4.17 -4.03 -16.55
C LEU A 179 5.32 -4.61 -17.38
N LYS A 180 5.02 -5.61 -18.22
CA LYS A 180 6.01 -6.22 -19.13
C LYS A 180 6.55 -5.26 -20.18
N THR A 181 5.83 -4.18 -20.50
CA THR A 181 6.30 -3.16 -21.45
C THR A 181 7.28 -2.18 -20.82
N ILE A 182 7.45 -2.20 -19.50
CA ILE A 182 8.43 -1.39 -18.79
C ILE A 182 9.73 -2.20 -18.69
N GLU A 183 10.78 -1.73 -19.36
CA GLU A 183 12.07 -2.44 -19.49
C GLU A 183 12.66 -2.92 -18.15
N ARG A 184 12.55 -2.10 -17.08
CA ARG A 184 13.06 -2.48 -15.75
C ARG A 184 12.26 -3.58 -15.04
N PHE A 185 11.00 -3.82 -15.44
CA PHE A 185 10.09 -4.79 -14.83
C PHE A 185 9.74 -5.97 -15.75
N LYS A 186 10.24 -6.00 -16.99
CA LYS A 186 9.82 -6.96 -18.03
C LYS A 186 9.91 -8.43 -17.62
N ASP A 187 10.93 -8.78 -16.83
CA ASP A 187 11.22 -10.14 -16.36
C ASP A 187 10.99 -10.30 -14.85
N ILE A 188 10.28 -9.35 -14.22
CA ILE A 188 10.04 -9.35 -12.78
C ILE A 188 8.58 -9.73 -12.53
N PRO A 189 8.32 -10.74 -11.68
CA PRO A 189 6.98 -11.04 -11.22
C PRO A 189 6.27 -9.78 -10.69
N PRO A 190 5.01 -9.53 -11.07
CA PRO A 190 4.27 -8.34 -10.63
C PRO A 190 4.30 -8.15 -9.11
N PHE A 191 4.14 -9.23 -8.36
CA PHE A 191 4.24 -9.23 -6.90
C PHE A 191 5.54 -8.63 -6.38
N LEU A 192 6.69 -8.96 -7.00
CA LEU A 192 7.99 -8.42 -6.61
C LEU A 192 8.19 -6.98 -7.11
N ALA A 193 7.70 -6.67 -8.31
CA ALA A 193 7.74 -5.32 -8.85
C ALA A 193 6.96 -4.32 -7.99
N GLU A 194 5.86 -4.77 -7.36
CA GLU A 194 5.04 -3.96 -6.47
C GLU A 194 5.85 -3.30 -5.35
N TYR A 195 6.88 -3.94 -4.81
CA TYR A 195 7.69 -3.38 -3.73
C TYR A 195 8.37 -2.07 -4.16
N TYR A 196 8.98 -2.06 -5.36
CA TYR A 196 9.59 -0.86 -5.93
C TYR A 196 8.53 0.18 -6.30
N ILE A 197 7.44 -0.26 -6.91
CA ILE A 197 6.34 0.62 -7.33
C ILE A 197 5.71 1.34 -6.14
N TRP A 198 5.56 0.65 -5.01
CA TRP A 198 4.96 1.22 -3.81
C TRP A 198 5.86 2.30 -3.20
N GLU A 199 7.17 2.06 -3.12
CA GLU A 199 8.13 3.07 -2.67
C GLU A 199 8.16 4.28 -3.61
N GLU A 200 8.15 4.07 -4.92
CA GLU A 200 8.03 5.15 -5.91
C GLU A 200 6.76 5.98 -5.70
N ALA A 201 5.60 5.32 -5.61
CA ALA A 201 4.33 5.98 -5.40
C ALA A 201 4.27 6.77 -4.08
N LYS A 202 4.90 6.25 -3.02
CA LYS A 202 5.01 6.92 -1.73
C LYS A 202 5.91 8.15 -1.83
N LEU A 203 7.06 8.05 -2.48
CA LEU A 203 7.97 9.18 -2.72
C LEU A 203 7.30 10.27 -3.58
N ASP A 204 6.54 9.88 -4.60
CA ASP A 204 5.75 10.80 -5.42
C ASP A 204 4.71 11.54 -4.59
N SER A 205 4.00 10.83 -3.70
CA SER A 205 3.02 11.42 -2.78
C SER A 205 3.69 12.44 -1.86
N ILE A 206 4.81 12.09 -1.22
CA ILE A 206 5.57 12.98 -0.32
C ILE A 206 6.08 14.21 -1.10
N SER A 207 6.61 14.00 -2.30
CA SER A 207 7.11 15.07 -3.15
C SER A 207 6.01 16.05 -3.55
N GLY A 208 4.82 15.52 -3.88
CA GLY A 208 3.63 16.34 -4.16
C GLY A 208 3.20 17.19 -2.96
N GLU A 209 3.12 16.58 -1.77
CA GLU A 209 2.78 17.30 -0.52
C GLU A 209 3.79 18.39 -0.19
N LEU A 210 5.09 18.13 -0.40
CA LEU A 210 6.15 19.10 -0.20
C LEU A 210 6.00 20.29 -1.16
N LEU A 211 5.75 20.04 -2.45
CA LEU A 211 5.55 21.09 -3.45
C LEU A 211 4.34 21.98 -3.13
N VAL A 212 3.23 21.40 -2.67
CA VAL A 212 2.05 22.15 -2.21
C VAL A 212 2.37 23.02 -1.00
N SER A 213 3.11 22.46 -0.04
CA SER A 213 3.54 23.17 1.17
C SER A 213 4.46 24.34 0.84
N LEU A 214 5.45 24.12 -0.04
CA LEU A 214 6.35 25.17 -0.53
C LEU A 214 5.59 26.28 -1.27
N SER A 215 4.64 25.92 -2.13
CA SER A 215 3.80 26.88 -2.86
C SER A 215 2.96 27.73 -1.90
N SER A 216 2.41 27.12 -0.86
CA SER A 216 1.66 27.81 0.20
C SER A 216 2.54 28.78 0.99
N LEU A 217 3.76 28.37 1.36
CA LEU A 217 4.73 29.24 2.05
C LEU A 217 5.14 30.44 1.18
N GLN A 218 5.37 30.22 -0.11
CA GLN A 218 5.66 31.31 -1.06
C GLN A 218 4.51 32.31 -1.14
N LYS A 219 3.27 31.84 -1.21
CA LYS A 219 2.06 32.69 -1.20
C LYS A 219 1.94 33.48 0.10
N THR A 220 2.18 32.85 1.25
CA THR A 220 2.18 33.52 2.56
C THR A 220 3.29 34.58 2.64
N LYS A 221 4.49 34.30 2.11
CA LYS A 221 5.59 35.29 2.02
C LYS A 221 5.22 36.51 1.18
N LEU A 222 4.52 36.31 0.06
CA LEU A 222 3.99 37.40 -0.78
C LEU A 222 2.95 38.23 -0.02
N LEU A 223 1.98 37.59 0.62
CA LEU A 223 0.96 38.27 1.43
C LEU A 223 1.57 39.07 2.58
N LEU A 224 2.52 38.50 3.32
CA LEU A 224 3.25 39.21 4.38
C LEU A 224 4.07 40.39 3.84
N LYS A 225 4.66 40.26 2.64
CA LYS A 225 5.36 41.36 1.97
C LYS A 225 4.39 42.47 1.58
N ASP A 226 3.21 42.13 1.09
CA ASP A 226 2.16 43.10 0.71
C ASP A 226 1.53 43.77 1.93
N ASP A 227 1.31 43.04 3.03
CA ASP A 227 0.85 43.60 4.30
C ASP A 227 1.93 44.46 4.98
N TYR A 228 3.20 44.06 4.86
CA TYR A 228 4.32 44.91 5.28
C TYR A 228 4.38 46.20 4.46
N ILE A 229 4.27 46.13 3.14
CA ILE A 229 4.25 47.32 2.26
C ILE A 229 3.04 48.22 2.58
N ARG A 230 1.86 47.64 2.84
CA ARG A 230 0.67 48.39 3.25
C ARG A 230 0.84 49.08 4.61
N ASN A 231 1.43 48.40 5.59
CA ASN A 231 1.68 48.97 6.92
C ASN A 231 2.88 49.95 6.97
N ARG A 232 3.78 49.92 5.97
CA ARG A 232 4.94 50.81 5.85
C ARG A 232 4.57 52.28 5.59
N PHE A 233 3.32 52.59 5.26
CA PHE A 233 2.85 53.97 5.14
C PHE A 233 2.50 54.65 6.48
N CYS A 234 2.69 54.00 7.65
CA CYS A 234 2.32 54.63 8.93
C CYS A 234 3.22 54.40 10.16
N ASN A 235 4.37 53.69 10.12
CA ASN A 235 5.10 53.47 11.38
C ASN A 235 6.62 53.22 11.26
N ASP A 236 7.42 54.08 11.89
CA ASP A 236 8.89 54.02 11.91
C ASP A 236 9.47 52.94 12.85
N ASP A 237 8.72 52.49 13.87
CA ASP A 237 9.18 51.45 14.80
C ASP A 237 9.35 50.07 14.12
N LEU A 238 8.48 49.76 13.15
CA LEU A 238 8.54 48.54 12.34
C LEU A 238 9.80 48.48 11.45
N ARG A 239 10.40 49.62 11.08
CA ARG A 239 11.64 49.62 10.28
C ARG A 239 12.81 49.03 11.08
N SER A 240 12.92 49.37 12.36
CA SER A 240 14.02 48.91 13.21
C SER A 240 13.94 47.40 13.45
N GLN A 241 12.74 46.87 13.66
CA GLN A 241 12.51 45.44 13.86
C GLN A 241 12.79 44.60 12.61
N ILE A 242 12.54 45.15 11.41
CA ILE A 242 12.74 44.44 10.14
C ILE A 242 14.19 44.43 9.69
N VAL A 243 14.97 45.48 9.99
CA VAL A 243 16.42 45.43 9.81
C VAL A 243 17.02 44.30 10.64
N LYS A 244 16.54 44.10 11.87
CA LYS A 244 16.98 43.01 12.74
C LYS A 244 16.64 41.63 12.19
N LEU A 245 15.41 41.42 11.74
CA LEU A 245 14.98 40.14 11.12
C LEU A 245 15.68 39.83 9.80
N LYS A 246 16.02 40.85 9.00
CA LYS A 246 16.81 40.66 7.76
C LYS A 246 18.22 40.15 8.05
N ILE A 247 18.89 40.73 9.04
CA ILE A 247 20.23 40.30 9.45
C ILE A 247 20.19 38.86 9.97
N GLU A 248 19.17 38.50 10.75
CA GLU A 248 18.98 37.13 11.24
C GLU A 248 18.72 36.14 10.09
N LEU A 249 17.91 36.52 9.09
CA LEU A 249 17.66 35.70 7.89
C LEU A 249 18.91 35.52 7.02
N GLU A 250 19.69 36.56 6.78
CA GLU A 250 20.95 36.47 6.03
C GLU A 250 21.98 35.58 6.75
N THR A 251 21.97 35.62 8.08
CA THR A 251 22.80 34.73 8.91
C THR A 251 22.37 33.26 8.78
N ILE A 252 21.06 32.98 8.77
CA ILE A 252 20.52 31.63 8.58
C ILE A 252 20.83 31.11 7.16
N ASP A 253 20.69 31.94 6.13
CA ASP A 253 20.98 31.55 4.74
C ASP A 253 22.48 31.24 4.53
N MET A 254 23.37 31.96 5.24
CA MET A 254 24.80 31.66 5.27
C MET A 254 25.14 30.33 5.98
N ILE A 255 24.33 29.92 6.97
CA ILE A 255 24.50 28.66 7.69
C ILE A 255 24.00 27.48 6.85
N LEU A 256 22.92 27.67 6.09
CA LEU A 256 22.29 26.62 5.29
C LEU A 256 23.01 26.35 3.94
N ASN A 257 23.79 27.31 3.43
CA ASN A 257 24.53 27.18 2.16
C ASN A 257 26.04 26.90 2.36
N LYS A 258 26.42 26.28 3.47
CA LYS A 258 27.75 25.69 3.72
C LYS A 258 27.67 24.17 3.76
#